data_AF-A0A2P4T261-F1
#
_entry.id   AF-A0A2P4T261-F1
#
_cell.length_a   1.000
_cell.length_b   1.000
_cell.length_c   1.000
_cell.angle_alpha   90.00
_cell.angle_beta   90.00
_cell.angle_gamma   90.00
#
_symmetry.space_group_name_H-M   'P 1'
#
loop_
_entity.id
_entity.type
_entity.pdbx_description
1 polymer ?
#
loop_
_entity_poly.entity_id
_entity_poly.type
_entity_poly.pdbx_seq_one_letter_code
_entity_poly.pdbx_strand_id
1 'polypeptide(L)'
;MLRGCTAGPPGSLCRALPAAAPAVRHRLRECAARIPEAGAVLDILEKCPESQRKGEFPVVVFEGLDATATETDGNIQNLPPDHDAVYKWPEDLLKPDLVLLLTVSPEERARRLEARGLEKTKEEAELEANSLFRQRIEESYRRMVNPACQEVDASPSKEEVFKTVLQLIKKHCAL
;
A
#
# COMPACT_ATOMS: atom_id res chain seq x y z
N MET A 1 -6.88 -35.11 7.48
CA MET A 1 -6.09 -34.95 8.72
C MET A 1 -5.10 -33.82 8.52
N LEU A 2 -5.45 -32.60 8.94
CA LEU A 2 -4.55 -31.46 8.88
C LEU A 2 -3.60 -31.55 10.09
N ARG A 3 -2.30 -31.68 9.84
CA ARG A 3 -1.29 -31.63 10.90
C ARG A 3 -1.31 -30.23 11.52
N GLY A 4 -1.58 -30.17 12.83
CA GLY A 4 -1.50 -28.93 13.60
C GLY A 4 -0.08 -28.39 13.61
N CYS A 5 0.09 -27.14 13.25
CA CYS A 5 1.32 -26.40 13.46
C CYS A 5 1.53 -26.23 14.98
N THR A 6 2.64 -26.73 15.50
CA THR A 6 3.06 -26.50 16.88
C THR A 6 3.39 -25.02 17.04
N ALA A 7 2.82 -24.36 18.05
CA ALA A 7 3.21 -23.02 18.45
C ALA A 7 4.72 -23.03 18.80
N GLY A 8 5.51 -22.23 18.07
CA GLY A 8 6.91 -21.99 18.42
C GLY A 8 7.02 -21.30 19.80
N PRO A 9 8.23 -21.25 20.39
CA PRO A 9 8.43 -20.55 21.65
C PRO A 9 8.01 -19.09 21.51
N PRO A 10 7.60 -18.40 22.61
CA PRO A 10 7.26 -16.99 22.58
C PRO A 10 8.54 -16.17 22.34
N GLY A 11 8.97 -16.12 21.09
CA GLY A 11 9.97 -15.18 20.61
C GLY A 11 9.39 -13.78 20.77
N SER A 12 10.14 -12.92 21.45
CA SER A 12 9.83 -11.52 21.66
C SER A 12 9.39 -10.87 20.34
N LEU A 13 8.11 -10.48 20.26
CA LEU A 13 7.57 -9.66 19.19
C LEU A 13 8.31 -8.33 19.16
N CYS A 14 9.42 -8.26 18.41
CA CYS A 14 10.11 -7.02 18.11
C CYS A 14 9.22 -6.20 17.17
N ARG A 15 8.32 -5.38 17.71
CA ARG A 15 7.40 -4.50 16.96
C ARG A 15 7.71 -3.07 17.27
N ALA A 16 8.08 -2.28 16.28
CA ALA A 16 8.60 -0.93 16.44
C ALA A 16 7.77 0.11 15.70
N LEU A 17 7.78 1.34 16.18
CA LEU A 17 6.92 2.42 15.68
C LEU A 17 7.64 3.38 14.74
N PRO A 18 6.91 4.01 13.80
CA PRO A 18 7.48 5.06 12.94
C PRO A 18 7.53 6.42 13.64
N ALA A 19 8.21 7.43 13.07
CA ALA A 19 8.35 8.77 13.66
C ALA A 19 7.08 9.61 13.59
N ALA A 20 6.03 9.18 12.88
CA ALA A 20 4.66 9.64 13.09
C ALA A 20 4.11 9.26 14.48
N ALA A 21 4.81 8.41 15.24
CA ALA A 21 4.40 7.96 16.58
C ALA A 21 4.01 9.09 17.53
N PRO A 22 4.67 10.27 17.61
CA PRO A 22 4.23 11.34 18.49
C PRO A 22 2.84 11.88 18.11
N ALA A 23 2.58 12.09 16.81
CA ALA A 23 1.28 12.56 16.32
C ALA A 23 0.20 11.48 16.49
N VAL A 24 0.51 10.23 16.15
CA VAL A 24 -0.39 9.08 16.32
C VAL A 24 -0.69 8.84 17.80
N ARG A 25 0.32 8.87 18.68
CA ARG A 25 0.17 8.75 20.14
C ARG A 25 -0.68 9.90 20.69
N HIS A 26 -0.41 11.13 20.27
CA HIS A 26 -1.20 12.30 20.68
C HIS A 26 -2.67 12.11 20.30
N ARG A 27 -2.93 11.71 19.05
CA ARG A 27 -4.28 11.52 18.55
C ARG A 27 -5.01 10.33 19.18
N LEU A 28 -4.30 9.24 19.47
CA LEU A 28 -4.85 8.09 20.20
C LEU A 28 -5.20 8.45 21.66
N ARG A 29 -4.41 9.32 22.32
CA ARG A 29 -4.75 9.84 23.65
C ARG A 29 -6.03 10.65 23.64
N GLU A 30 -6.22 11.51 22.63
CA GLU A 30 -7.50 12.23 22.47
C GLU A 30 -8.67 11.26 22.24
N CYS A 31 -8.47 10.23 21.41
CA CYS A 31 -9.49 9.22 21.14
C CYS A 31 -9.82 8.35 22.36
N ALA A 32 -8.85 8.05 23.24
CA ALA A 32 -9.03 7.19 24.41
C ALA A 32 -10.09 7.72 25.40
N ALA A 33 -10.36 9.03 25.40
CA ALA A 33 -11.45 9.62 26.17
C ALA A 33 -12.85 9.19 25.70
N ARG A 34 -12.97 8.64 24.49
CA ARG A 34 -14.24 8.25 23.84
C ARG A 34 -14.28 6.79 23.40
N ILE A 35 -13.14 6.19 23.11
CA ILE A 35 -12.99 4.85 22.55
C ILE A 35 -11.95 4.10 23.40
N PRO A 36 -12.37 3.23 24.34
CA PRO A 36 -11.45 2.49 25.22
C PRO A 36 -10.40 1.67 24.46
N GLU A 37 -10.76 1.14 23.29
CA GLU A 37 -9.87 0.38 22.41
C GLU A 37 -8.70 1.23 21.90
N ALA A 38 -8.88 2.55 21.74
CA ALA A 38 -7.78 3.45 21.38
C ALA A 38 -6.73 3.52 22.49
N GLY A 39 -7.14 3.37 23.76
CA GLY A 39 -6.23 3.22 24.90
C GLY A 39 -5.44 1.90 24.83
N ALA A 40 -6.13 0.79 24.54
CA ALA A 40 -5.45 -0.51 24.38
C ALA A 40 -4.45 -0.51 23.22
N VAL A 41 -4.77 0.17 22.11
CA VAL A 41 -3.82 0.39 21.00
C VAL A 41 -2.62 1.21 21.49
N LEU A 42 -2.86 2.33 22.18
CA LEU A 42 -1.80 3.17 22.73
C LEU A 42 -0.85 2.38 23.66
N ASP A 43 -1.37 1.53 24.54
CA ASP A 43 -0.59 0.67 25.45
C ASP A 43 0.32 -0.30 24.68
N ILE A 44 -0.14 -0.80 23.52
CA ILE A 44 0.66 -1.64 22.64
C ILE A 44 1.77 -0.80 21.99
N LEU A 45 1.44 0.41 21.50
CA LEU A 45 2.40 1.32 20.91
C LEU A 45 3.49 1.74 21.91
N GLU A 46 3.16 2.00 23.18
CA GLU A 46 4.16 2.39 24.20
C GLU A 46 5.16 1.27 24.52
N LYS A 47 4.83 0.01 24.22
CA LYS A 47 5.73 -1.15 24.39
C LYS A 47 6.62 -1.42 23.17
N CYS A 48 6.42 -0.71 22.07
CA CYS A 48 7.18 -0.88 20.84
C CYS A 48 8.56 -0.20 20.93
N PRO A 49 9.68 -0.81 20.47
CA PRO A 49 10.97 -0.14 20.39
C PRO A 49 10.94 1.05 19.43
N GLU A 50 11.88 1.97 19.64
CA GLU A 50 12.01 3.19 18.81
C GLU A 50 12.57 2.92 17.40
N SER A 51 13.26 1.78 17.18
CA SER A 51 13.86 1.45 15.88
C SER A 51 13.14 0.29 15.18
N GLN A 52 12.67 0.54 13.97
CA GLN A 52 11.96 -0.46 13.18
C GLN A 52 12.87 -1.48 12.49
N ARG A 53 12.41 -2.74 12.45
CA ARG A 53 13.13 -3.85 11.82
C ARG A 53 12.14 -4.73 11.06
N LYS A 54 12.55 -5.25 9.91
CA LYS A 54 11.78 -6.28 9.19
C LYS A 54 11.78 -7.57 9.99
N GLY A 55 10.63 -8.25 10.05
CA GLY A 55 10.51 -9.57 10.65
C GLY A 55 11.07 -10.66 9.75
N GLU A 56 11.06 -11.90 10.24
CA GLU A 56 11.57 -13.07 9.50
C GLU A 56 10.61 -13.55 8.39
N PHE A 57 9.35 -13.14 8.44
CA PHE A 57 8.32 -13.57 7.48
C PHE A 57 8.04 -12.48 6.43
N PRO A 58 7.88 -12.86 5.15
CA PRO A 58 7.49 -11.92 4.11
C PRO A 58 6.06 -11.42 4.37
N VAL A 59 5.86 -10.11 4.23
CA VAL A 59 4.56 -9.45 4.35
C VAL A 59 4.22 -8.83 3.00
N VAL A 60 3.04 -9.15 2.47
CA VAL A 60 2.49 -8.53 1.26
C VAL A 60 1.31 -7.66 1.67
N VAL A 61 1.37 -6.38 1.31
CA VAL A 61 0.30 -5.41 1.56
C VAL A 61 -0.41 -5.13 0.24
N PHE A 62 -1.73 -5.19 0.25
CA PHE A 62 -2.57 -4.85 -0.90
C PHE A 62 -3.26 -3.52 -0.61
N GLU A 63 -2.91 -2.49 -1.36
CA GLU A 63 -3.54 -1.17 -1.29
C GLU A 63 -4.38 -0.92 -2.54
N GLY A 64 -5.54 -0.29 -2.35
CA GLY A 64 -6.44 0.15 -3.42
C GLY A 64 -6.21 1.62 -3.77
N LEU A 65 -6.55 1.99 -5.01
CA LEU A 65 -6.42 3.37 -5.51
C LEU A 65 -7.26 4.39 -4.73
N ASP A 66 -8.30 3.93 -4.03
CA ASP A 66 -9.22 4.77 -3.25
C ASP A 66 -8.57 5.38 -1.99
N ALA A 67 -7.39 4.89 -1.58
CA ALA A 67 -6.77 5.26 -0.31
C ALA A 67 -5.93 6.56 -0.35
N THR A 68 -5.58 7.10 -1.53
CA THR A 68 -4.51 8.12 -1.62
C THR A 68 -4.89 9.42 -2.32
N ALA A 69 -6.06 9.54 -2.93
CA ALA A 69 -6.37 10.68 -3.79
C ALA A 69 -7.75 11.29 -3.58
N THR A 70 -7.89 12.06 -2.51
CA THR A 70 -9.08 12.87 -2.26
C THR A 70 -8.93 14.35 -2.62
N GLU A 71 -7.74 14.89 -2.95
CA GLU A 71 -7.59 16.37 -2.99
C GLU A 71 -6.65 16.97 -4.03
N THR A 72 -6.62 16.48 -5.27
CA THR A 72 -6.00 17.30 -6.32
C THR A 72 -6.90 17.35 -7.55
N ASP A 73 -7.52 18.50 -7.80
CA ASP A 73 -8.16 18.84 -9.07
C ASP A 73 -7.10 19.23 -10.12
N GLY A 74 -7.35 18.92 -11.41
CA GLY A 74 -6.56 19.42 -12.54
C GLY A 74 -5.74 18.38 -13.32
N ASN A 75 -4.73 18.85 -14.07
CA ASN A 75 -3.94 18.08 -15.05
C ASN A 75 -2.67 17.48 -14.42
N ILE A 76 -2.01 16.54 -15.10
CA ILE A 76 -0.70 15.96 -14.71
C ILE A 76 0.36 17.04 -14.46
N GLN A 77 0.29 18.15 -15.19
CA GLN A 77 1.20 19.29 -15.02
C GLN A 77 1.07 19.97 -13.64
N ASN A 78 -0.03 19.74 -12.93
CA ASN A 78 -0.25 20.26 -11.58
C ASN A 78 0.31 19.34 -10.49
N LEU A 79 0.82 18.15 -10.85
CA LEU A 79 1.50 17.30 -9.90
C LEU A 79 2.84 17.93 -9.50
N PRO A 80 3.25 17.81 -8.21
CA PRO A 80 4.58 18.20 -7.78
C PRO A 80 5.66 17.63 -8.70
N PRO A 81 6.76 18.35 -8.95
CA PRO A 81 7.79 17.95 -9.89
C PRO A 81 8.46 16.63 -9.49
N ASP A 82 9.13 15.98 -10.44
CA ASP A 82 9.90 14.77 -10.15
C ASP A 82 10.89 15.01 -9.00
N HIS A 83 11.06 13.99 -8.15
CA HIS A 83 11.91 14.03 -6.95
C HIS A 83 11.48 15.00 -5.83
N ASP A 84 10.29 15.61 -5.93
CA ASP A 84 9.68 16.31 -4.80
C ASP A 84 9.62 15.42 -3.55
N ALA A 85 9.74 16.03 -2.36
CA ALA A 85 9.73 15.33 -1.09
C ALA A 85 8.47 14.47 -0.89
N VAL A 86 7.33 14.87 -1.46
CA VAL A 86 6.06 14.11 -1.38
C VAL A 86 6.16 12.71 -1.99
N TYR A 87 7.06 12.50 -2.96
CA TYR A 87 7.24 11.20 -3.60
C TYR A 87 8.32 10.33 -2.95
N LYS A 88 9.02 10.86 -1.95
CA LYS A 88 10.02 10.09 -1.22
C LYS A 88 9.31 9.25 -0.18
N TRP A 89 9.65 7.96 -0.12
CA TRP A 89 9.22 7.14 0.99
C TRP A 89 9.66 7.78 2.32
N PRO A 90 8.77 7.87 3.32
CA PRO A 90 9.13 8.48 4.60
C PRO A 90 10.28 7.74 5.27
N GLU A 91 11.31 8.49 5.69
CA GLU A 91 12.53 7.91 6.28
C GLU A 91 12.27 7.20 7.61
N ASP A 92 11.14 7.52 8.24
CA ASP A 92 10.72 6.99 9.51
C ASP A 92 9.86 5.73 9.43
N LEU A 93 9.54 5.27 8.21
CA LEU A 93 8.82 4.03 7.97
C LEU A 93 9.76 2.95 7.44
N LEU A 94 9.52 1.70 7.83
CA LEU A 94 10.15 0.55 7.18
C LEU A 94 9.90 0.57 5.68
N LYS A 95 11.00 0.71 4.96
CA LYS A 95 11.01 0.69 3.51
C LYS A 95 10.67 -0.72 2.99
N PRO A 96 9.68 -0.90 2.11
CA PRO A 96 9.43 -2.19 1.47
C PRO A 96 10.62 -2.59 0.58
N ASP A 97 10.89 -3.88 0.47
CA ASP A 97 11.95 -4.40 -0.44
C ASP A 97 11.57 -4.24 -1.91
N LEU A 98 10.28 -4.31 -2.20
CA LEU A 98 9.69 -4.24 -3.52
C LEU A 98 8.30 -3.59 -3.42
N VAL A 99 8.00 -2.66 -4.32
CA VAL A 99 6.66 -2.10 -4.50
C VAL A 99 6.25 -2.39 -5.93
N LEU A 100 5.07 -2.98 -6.12
CA LEU A 100 4.55 -3.32 -7.44
C LEU A 100 3.36 -2.42 -7.76
N LEU A 101 3.46 -1.66 -8.84
CA LEU A 101 2.34 -0.89 -9.38
C LEU A 101 1.68 -1.72 -10.47
N LEU A 102 0.52 -2.29 -10.20
CA LEU A 102 -0.24 -3.04 -11.18
C LEU A 102 -1.05 -2.07 -12.05
N THR A 103 -0.67 -1.92 -13.32
CA THR A 103 -1.42 -1.15 -14.30
C THR A 103 -2.28 -2.08 -15.14
N VAL A 104 -3.45 -1.61 -15.57
CA VAL A 104 -4.37 -2.37 -16.44
C VAL A 104 -4.83 -1.44 -17.55
N SER A 105 -4.83 -1.96 -18.77
CA SER A 105 -5.31 -1.23 -19.94
C SER A 105 -6.78 -0.78 -19.73
N PRO A 106 -7.19 0.36 -20.28
CA PRO A 106 -8.57 0.84 -20.18
C PRO A 106 -9.59 -0.20 -20.67
N GLU A 107 -9.28 -0.89 -21.77
CA GLU A 107 -10.13 -1.90 -22.40
C GLU A 107 -10.29 -3.12 -21.49
N GLU A 108 -9.19 -3.62 -20.94
CA GLU A 108 -9.21 -4.78 -20.06
C GLU A 108 -9.88 -4.46 -18.71
N ARG A 109 -9.72 -3.24 -18.19
CA ARG A 109 -10.46 -2.79 -17.02
C ARG A 109 -11.96 -2.77 -17.28
N ALA A 110 -12.41 -2.16 -18.38
CA ALA A 110 -13.82 -2.11 -18.74
C ALA A 110 -14.40 -3.53 -18.84
N ARG A 111 -13.70 -4.42 -19.54
CA ARG A 111 -14.06 -5.84 -19.64
C ARG A 111 -14.19 -6.52 -18.28
N ARG A 112 -13.23 -6.30 -17.37
CA ARG A 112 -13.25 -6.88 -16.01
C ARG A 112 -14.38 -6.32 -15.14
N LEU A 113 -14.71 -5.03 -15.29
CA LEU A 113 -15.80 -4.41 -14.55
C LEU A 113 -17.16 -4.91 -15.04
N GLU A 114 -17.38 -5.00 -16.35
CA GLU A 114 -18.59 -5.56 -16.94
C GLU A 114 -18.80 -7.03 -16.52
N ALA A 115 -17.72 -7.81 -16.51
CA ALA A 115 -17.77 -9.22 -16.11
C ALA A 115 -18.07 -9.43 -14.61
N ARG A 116 -18.00 -8.40 -13.76
CA ARG A 116 -18.39 -8.53 -12.33
C ARG A 116 -19.88 -8.77 -12.17
N GLY A 117 -20.71 -8.40 -13.16
CA GLY A 117 -22.17 -8.53 -13.10
C GLY A 117 -22.82 -7.68 -12.01
N LEU A 118 -22.08 -6.72 -11.44
CA LEU A 118 -22.57 -5.75 -10.47
C LEU A 118 -22.88 -4.45 -11.20
N GLU A 119 -23.88 -3.70 -10.72
CA GLU A 119 -24.07 -2.34 -11.17
C GLU A 119 -22.82 -1.52 -10.87
N LYS A 120 -22.38 -0.77 -11.87
CA LYS A 120 -21.23 0.11 -11.78
C LYS A 120 -21.48 1.13 -10.67
N THR A 121 -20.55 1.27 -9.73
CA THR A 121 -20.70 2.31 -8.69
C THR A 121 -20.55 3.70 -9.32
N LYS A 122 -21.05 4.71 -8.61
CA LYS A 122 -20.86 6.10 -9.01
C LYS A 122 -19.36 6.44 -9.10
N GLU A 123 -18.54 5.99 -8.15
CA GLU A 123 -17.09 6.19 -8.23
C GLU A 123 -16.48 5.49 -9.45
N GLU A 124 -16.90 4.26 -9.76
CA GLU A 124 -16.40 3.52 -10.93
C GLU A 124 -16.73 4.21 -12.26
N ALA A 125 -17.90 4.85 -12.36
CA ALA A 125 -18.33 5.65 -13.50
C ALA A 125 -17.55 6.96 -13.62
N GLU A 126 -17.35 7.66 -12.49
CA GLU A 126 -16.54 8.89 -12.44
C GLU A 126 -15.07 8.61 -12.80
N LEU A 127 -14.51 7.49 -12.32
CA LEU A 127 -13.15 7.04 -12.65
C LEU A 127 -12.98 6.62 -14.12
N GLU A 128 -14.04 6.13 -14.77
CA GLU A 128 -14.01 5.87 -16.22
C GLU A 128 -14.11 7.15 -17.03
N ALA A 129 -15.00 8.06 -16.64
CA ALA A 129 -15.17 9.35 -17.31
C ALA A 129 -13.93 10.25 -17.14
N ASN A 130 -13.18 10.09 -16.05
CA ASN A 130 -12.01 10.88 -15.74
C ASN A 130 -10.70 10.10 -15.94
N SER A 131 -10.38 9.84 -17.21
CA SER A 131 -9.09 9.21 -17.58
C SER A 131 -7.87 9.98 -17.05
N LEU A 132 -7.99 11.32 -16.96
CA LEU A 132 -6.96 12.20 -16.40
C LEU A 132 -6.69 11.91 -14.91
N PHE A 133 -7.73 11.62 -14.12
CA PHE A 133 -7.56 11.25 -12.71
C PHE A 133 -6.66 10.03 -12.58
N ARG A 134 -6.97 8.95 -13.32
CA ARG A 134 -6.15 7.73 -13.30
C ARG A 134 -4.70 7.99 -13.72
N GLN A 135 -4.51 8.71 -14.83
CA GLN A 135 -3.17 9.01 -15.31
C GLN A 135 -2.35 9.75 -14.25
N ARG A 136 -2.98 10.64 -13.47
CA ARG A 136 -2.32 11.37 -12.38
C ARG A 136 -1.96 10.47 -11.20
N ILE A 137 -2.81 9.51 -10.86
CA ILE A 137 -2.48 8.51 -9.84
C ILE A 137 -1.30 7.66 -10.29
N GLU A 138 -1.39 7.07 -11.48
CA GLU A 138 -0.31 6.26 -12.04
C GLU A 138 1.00 7.06 -12.11
N GLU A 139 0.94 8.32 -12.56
CA GLU A 139 2.09 9.21 -12.62
C GLU A 139 2.67 9.52 -11.23
N SER A 140 1.83 9.74 -10.22
CA SER A 140 2.29 9.96 -8.85
C SER A 140 3.05 8.75 -8.31
N TYR A 141 2.57 7.54 -8.60
CA TYR A 141 3.27 6.29 -8.26
C TYR A 141 4.56 6.11 -9.08
N ARG A 142 4.60 6.51 -10.36
CA ARG A 142 5.83 6.49 -11.16
C ARG A 142 6.89 7.44 -10.62
N ARG A 143 6.49 8.56 -10.03
CA ARG A 143 7.40 9.53 -9.39
C ARG A 143 7.89 9.09 -8.03
N MET A 144 7.27 8.07 -7.41
CA MET A 144 7.71 7.56 -6.11
C MET A 144 9.14 7.05 -6.17
N VAL A 145 9.91 7.37 -5.13
CA VAL A 145 11.31 6.98 -5.00
C VAL A 145 11.61 6.53 -3.58
N ASN A 146 12.65 5.70 -3.48
CA ASN A 146 13.20 5.22 -2.22
C ASN A 146 12.21 4.39 -1.34
N PRO A 147 11.39 3.48 -1.89
CA PRO A 147 11.67 2.70 -3.10
C PRO A 147 10.82 3.17 -4.27
N ALA A 148 11.34 2.96 -5.47
CA ALA A 148 10.54 3.19 -6.67
C ALA A 148 9.50 2.07 -6.85
N CYS A 149 8.35 2.42 -7.42
CA CYS A 149 7.37 1.43 -7.86
C CYS A 149 7.89 0.71 -9.12
N GLN A 150 7.83 -0.62 -9.10
CA GLN A 150 8.03 -1.42 -10.29
C GLN A 150 6.69 -1.68 -10.97
N GLU A 151 6.50 -1.08 -12.13
CA GLU A 151 5.28 -1.23 -12.91
C GLU A 151 5.18 -2.65 -13.49
N VAL A 152 3.97 -3.24 -13.40
CA VAL A 152 3.63 -4.55 -13.95
C VAL A 152 2.31 -4.42 -14.69
N ASP A 153 2.34 -4.70 -15.99
CA ASP A 153 1.12 -4.81 -16.79
C ASP A 153 0.31 -6.03 -16.32
N ALA A 154 -0.83 -5.74 -15.72
CA ALA A 154 -1.79 -6.71 -15.22
C ALA A 154 -2.95 -6.96 -16.21
N SER A 155 -2.81 -6.53 -17.47
CA SER A 155 -3.78 -6.77 -18.54
C SER A 155 -3.81 -8.22 -19.06
N PRO A 156 -2.68 -8.97 -19.11
CA PRO A 156 -2.69 -10.38 -19.50
C PRO A 156 -3.45 -11.30 -18.54
N SER A 157 -3.37 -12.62 -18.79
CA SER A 157 -3.99 -13.62 -17.90
C SER A 157 -3.43 -13.58 -16.49
N LYS A 158 -4.21 -14.03 -15.50
CA LYS A 158 -3.77 -14.06 -14.09
C LYS A 158 -2.47 -14.84 -13.95
N GLU A 159 -2.37 -15.97 -14.65
CA GLU A 159 -1.22 -16.88 -14.62
C GLU A 159 0.06 -16.20 -15.13
N GLU A 160 -0.04 -15.43 -16.21
CA GLU A 160 1.08 -14.65 -16.75
C GLU A 160 1.51 -13.54 -15.78
N VAL A 161 0.54 -12.81 -15.23
CA VAL A 161 0.82 -11.74 -14.25
C VAL A 161 1.48 -12.33 -13.00
N PHE A 162 0.98 -13.45 -12.47
CA PHE A 162 1.57 -14.15 -11.33
C PHE A 162 3.00 -14.62 -11.61
N LYS A 163 3.26 -15.13 -12.82
CA LYS A 163 4.61 -15.53 -13.23
C LYS A 163 5.57 -14.35 -13.22
N THR A 164 5.15 -13.21 -13.78
CA THR A 164 5.94 -11.97 -13.79
C THR A 164 6.21 -11.47 -12.38
N VAL A 165 5.17 -11.37 -11.54
CA VAL A 165 5.29 -10.96 -10.14
C VAL A 165 6.24 -11.87 -9.36
N LEU A 166 6.12 -13.19 -9.53
CA LEU A 166 7.00 -14.14 -8.85
C LEU A 166 8.46 -13.99 -9.28
N GLN A 167 8.73 -13.72 -10.56
CA GLN A 167 10.08 -13.45 -11.04
C GLN A 167 10.65 -12.16 -10.42
N LEU A 168 9.84 -11.11 -10.30
CA LEU A 168 10.25 -9.86 -9.66
C LEU A 168 10.52 -10.04 -8.17
N ILE A 169 9.68 -10.80 -7.47
CA ILE A 169 9.86 -11.14 -6.06
C ILE A 169 11.19 -11.90 -5.87
N LYS A 170 11.45 -12.95 -6.66
CA LYS A 170 12.71 -13.71 -6.58
C LYS A 170 13.96 -12.88 -6.90
N LYS A 171 13.81 -11.86 -7.74
CA LYS A 171 14.91 -10.97 -8.12
C LYS A 171 15.28 -9.98 -7.00
N HIS A 172 14.29 -9.44 -6.29
CA HIS A 172 14.49 -8.35 -5.33
C HIS A 172 14.48 -8.79 -3.87
N CYS A 173 13.72 -9.82 -3.56
CA CYS A 173 13.70 -10.44 -2.25
C CYS A 173 14.59 -11.68 -2.33
N ALA A 174 15.62 -11.76 -1.49
CA ALA A 174 16.51 -12.92 -1.40
C ALA A 174 15.74 -14.14 -0.85
N LEU A 175 14.91 -14.74 -1.71
CA LEU A 175 14.05 -15.89 -1.46
C LEU A 175 14.58 -17.14 -2.17
#